data_AF-A0A1F6S492-F1
#
_entry.id   AF-A0A1F6S492-F1
#
_cell.length_a   1.000
_cell.length_b   1.000
_cell.length_c   1.000
_cell.angle_alpha   90.00
_cell.angle_beta   90.00
_cell.angle_gamma   90.00
#
_symmetry.space_group_name_H-M   'P 1'
#
loop_
_entity.id
_entity.type
_entity.pdbx_description
1 polymer ?
#
loop_
_entity_poly.entity_id
_entity_poly.type
_entity_poly.pdbx_seq_one_letter_code
_entity_poly.pdbx_strand_id
1 'polypeptide(L)'
;MTHNEKKVVSLSGAREKSADKSEKSETPLVYCSFCGRPNPKVLKMVQGPGVNICSECIMICLQYLILEDRIPSSEAQRVLDAFWKGFKN
;
A
#
# COMPACT_ATOMS: atom_id res chain seq x y z
N MET A 1 3.60 -12.92 -19.47
CA MET A 1 4.36 -12.28 -18.35
C MET A 1 3.51 -11.15 -17.78
N THR A 2 2.37 -11.45 -17.14
CA THR A 2 1.37 -10.45 -16.75
C THR A 2 0.60 -10.92 -15.51
N HIS A 3 1.23 -10.82 -14.33
CA HIS A 3 0.59 -11.04 -13.03
C HIS A 3 0.89 -9.85 -12.11
N ASN A 4 0.25 -8.70 -12.40
CA ASN A 4 0.41 -7.45 -11.63
C ASN A 4 -0.88 -7.06 -10.86
N GLU A 5 -1.91 -7.92 -10.86
CA GLU A 5 -3.30 -7.54 -10.54
C GLU A 5 -3.64 -7.41 -9.04
N LYS A 6 -2.70 -7.66 -8.11
CA LYS A 6 -2.98 -7.64 -6.65
C LYS A 6 -2.00 -6.82 -5.81
N LYS A 7 -1.35 -5.83 -6.43
CA LYS A 7 -0.30 -5.01 -5.79
C LYS A 7 -0.80 -3.80 -5.02
N VAL A 8 -1.93 -3.22 -5.42
CA VAL A 8 -2.59 -2.09 -4.76
C VAL A 8 -3.85 -2.60 -4.07
N VAL A 9 -4.01 -2.30 -2.78
CA VAL A 9 -5.22 -2.60 -2.00
C VAL A 9 -5.93 -1.29 -1.70
N SER A 10 -7.13 -1.09 -2.25
CA SER A 10 -7.99 0.04 -1.89
C SER A 10 -8.79 -0.28 -0.64
N LEU A 11 -8.81 0.66 0.31
CA LEU A 11 -9.68 0.63 1.49
C LEU A 11 -10.98 1.43 1.29
N SER A 12 -11.15 2.07 0.13
CA SER A 12 -12.25 3.01 -0.12
C SER A 12 -13.32 2.39 -1.03
N GLY A 13 -14.58 2.43 -0.58
CA GLY A 13 -15.75 2.21 -1.45
C GLY A 13 -15.84 3.29 -2.52
N ALA A 14 -16.31 2.92 -3.72
CA ALA A 14 -16.15 3.71 -4.94
C ALA A 14 -16.79 5.12 -4.90
N ARG A 15 -16.01 6.12 -5.32
CA ARG A 15 -16.47 7.31 -6.07
C ARG A 15 -15.32 7.83 -6.95
N GLU A 16 -15.60 8.02 -8.23
CA GLU A 16 -14.63 8.31 -9.30
C GLU A 16 -14.49 9.81 -9.64
N LYS A 17 -13.58 10.10 -10.61
CA LYS A 17 -13.27 11.37 -11.32
C LYS A 17 -12.12 12.17 -10.69
N SER A 18 -11.17 12.80 -11.42
CA SER A 18 -10.82 12.85 -12.85
C SER A 18 -9.42 13.51 -12.99
N ALA A 19 -8.66 13.45 -14.09
CA ALA A 19 -8.58 12.54 -15.26
C ALA A 19 -7.35 12.93 -16.13
N ASP A 20 -6.75 11.98 -16.87
CA ASP A 20 -5.94 12.27 -18.07
C ASP A 20 -6.05 11.11 -19.08
N LYS A 21 -5.85 11.40 -20.37
CA LYS A 21 -6.31 10.58 -21.49
C LYS A 21 -5.14 10.01 -22.31
N SER A 22 -4.73 8.78 -22.02
CA SER A 22 -3.79 8.03 -22.86
C SER A 22 -4.13 6.54 -22.89
N GLU A 23 -4.25 5.97 -24.08
CA GLU A 23 -4.68 4.59 -24.30
C GLU A 23 -3.53 3.60 -24.12
N LYS A 24 -3.47 2.96 -22.94
CA LYS A 24 -2.85 1.64 -22.77
C LYS A 24 -3.44 0.95 -21.54
N SER A 25 -3.49 -0.38 -21.59
CA SER A 25 -4.09 -1.24 -20.55
C SER A 25 -3.19 -1.38 -19.32
N GLU A 26 -2.86 -0.26 -18.67
CA GLU A 26 -2.00 -0.20 -17.49
C GLU A 26 -2.78 0.28 -16.26
N THR A 27 -2.57 -0.37 -15.12
CA THR A 27 -3.15 0.04 -13.84
C THR A 27 -2.72 1.47 -13.50
N PRO A 28 -3.62 2.37 -13.08
CA PRO A 28 -3.27 3.75 -12.77
C PRO A 28 -2.06 3.86 -11.86
N LEU A 29 -1.15 4.81 -12.16
CA LEU A 29 0.02 5.07 -11.33
C LEU A 29 -0.40 5.74 -10.02
N VAL A 30 -0.19 5.03 -8.92
CA VAL A 30 -0.46 5.50 -7.55
C VAL A 30 0.88 5.68 -6.84
N TYR A 31 1.06 6.84 -6.20
CA TYR A 31 2.31 7.23 -5.55
C TYR A 31 2.17 7.15 -4.03
N CYS A 32 3.20 6.61 -3.35
CA CYS A 32 3.28 6.63 -1.90
C CYS A 32 3.45 8.08 -1.40
N SER A 33 2.55 8.53 -0.53
CA SER A 33 2.56 9.88 0.06
C SER A 33 3.78 10.17 0.93
N PHE A 34 4.53 9.14 1.34
CA PHE A 34 5.67 9.25 2.25
C PHE A 34 7.03 9.23 1.54
N CYS A 35 7.21 8.38 0.52
CA CYS A 35 8.50 8.24 -0.20
C CYS A 35 8.44 8.56 -1.70
N GLY A 36 7.30 9.02 -2.22
CA GLY A 36 7.13 9.41 -3.62
C GLY A 36 7.27 8.29 -4.66
N ARG A 37 7.51 7.03 -4.26
CA ARG A 37 7.63 5.91 -5.21
C ARG A 37 6.27 5.48 -5.77
N PRO A 38 6.15 5.23 -7.09
CA PRO A 38 4.94 4.72 -7.72
C PRO A 38 4.74 3.22 -7.46
N ASN A 39 3.50 2.74 -7.60
CA ASN A 39 3.12 1.34 -7.34
C ASN A 39 3.95 0.26 -8.08
N PRO A 40 4.52 0.46 -9.29
CA PRO A 40 5.41 -0.55 -9.88
C PRO A 40 6.72 -0.72 -9.09
N LYS A 41 7.23 0.33 -8.43
CA LYS A 41 8.54 0.36 -7.74
C LYS A 41 8.54 -0.04 -6.26
N VAL A 42 7.41 -0.51 -5.72
CA VAL A 42 7.29 -0.99 -4.33
C VAL A 42 6.92 -2.48 -4.30
N LEU A 43 6.75 -3.13 -3.13
CA LEU A 43 6.22 -4.50 -3.08
C LEU A 43 4.68 -4.52 -3.03
N LYS A 44 4.09 -3.68 -2.17
CA LYS A 44 2.64 -3.52 -2.02
C LYS A 44 2.29 -2.06 -1.70
N MET A 45 1.11 -1.61 -2.11
CA MET A 45 0.57 -0.27 -1.84
C MET A 45 -0.80 -0.40 -1.18
N VAL A 46 -1.07 0.41 -0.15
CA VAL A 46 -2.42 0.64 0.38
C VAL A 46 -2.89 2.01 -0.09
N GLN A 47 -4.09 2.08 -0.65
CA GLN A 47 -4.74 3.30 -1.12
C GLN A 47 -5.95 3.60 -0.21
N GLY A 48 -5.88 4.73 0.48
CA GLY A 48 -6.96 5.27 1.30
C GLY A 48 -7.49 6.60 0.75
N PRO A 49 -8.48 7.22 1.42
CA PRO A 49 -8.99 8.53 1.03
C PRO A 49 -7.90 9.60 1.14
N GLY A 50 -7.40 10.10 0.00
CA GLY A 50 -6.41 11.17 -0.07
C GLY A 50 -4.97 10.81 0.33
N VAL A 51 -4.70 9.55 0.72
CA VAL A 51 -3.37 9.11 1.16
C VAL A 51 -3.06 7.69 0.69
N ASN A 52 -1.83 7.45 0.24
CA ASN A 52 -1.36 6.11 -0.11
C ASN A 52 -0.05 5.81 0.62
N ILE A 53 0.12 4.57 1.07
CA ILE A 53 1.34 4.13 1.76
C ILE A 53 1.85 2.80 1.20
N CYS A 54 3.16 2.71 0.93
CA CYS A 54 3.78 1.49 0.47
C CYS A 54 4.31 0.63 1.62
N SER A 55 4.50 -0.67 1.35
CA SER A 55 4.96 -1.66 2.32
C SER A 55 6.24 -1.28 3.08
N GLU A 56 7.20 -0.64 2.42
CA GLU A 56 8.45 -0.21 3.06
C GLU A 56 8.22 0.94 4.05
N CYS A 57 7.37 1.91 3.70
CA CYS A 57 6.97 2.97 4.62
C CYS A 57 6.14 2.42 5.79
N ILE A 58 5.27 1.42 5.58
CA ILE A 58 4.57 0.73 6.67
C ILE A 58 5.57 0.11 7.65
N MET A 59 6.62 -0.58 7.16
CA MET A 59 7.65 -1.17 8.03
C MET A 59 8.41 -0.12 8.85
N ILE A 60 8.79 1.01 8.24
CA ILE A 60 9.48 2.11 8.94
C ILE A 60 8.55 2.73 10.00
N CYS A 61 7.29 3.02 9.66
CA CYS A 61 6.31 3.54 10.61
C CYS A 61 6.06 2.59 11.77
N LEU A 62 5.94 1.28 11.50
CA LEU A 62 5.73 0.27 12.53
C LEU A 62 6.95 0.12 13.44
N GLN A 63 8.17 0.15 12.88
CA GLN A 63 9.40 0.11 13.66
C GLN A 63 9.49 1.31 14.62
N TYR A 64 9.12 2.50 14.16
CA TYR A 64 9.07 3.70 15.02
C TYR A 64 8.03 3.55 16.14
N LEU A 65 6.82 3.08 15.83
CA LEU A 65 5.75 2.88 16.82
C LEU A 65 6.07 1.80 17.87
N ILE A 66 6.90 0.81 17.53
CA ILE A 66 7.44 -0.17 18.49
C ILE A 66 8.50 0.47 19.39
N LEU A 67 9.43 1.26 18.84
CA LEU A 67 10.51 1.90 19.61
C LEU A 67 10.02 2.96 20.59
N GLU A 68 8.89 3.61 20.28
CA GLU A 68 8.23 4.61 21.13
C GLU A 68 7.20 3.99 22.11
N ASP A 69 7.21 2.66 22.29
CA ASP A 69 6.26 1.88 23.10
C ASP A 69 4.77 2.18 22.80
N ARG A 70 4.45 2.70 21.60
CA ARG A 70 3.08 3.02 21.17
C ARG A 70 2.29 1.80 20.72
N ILE A 71 2.98 0.76 20.24
CA ILE A 71 2.40 -0.51 19.82
C ILE A 71 3.29 -1.66 20.33
N PRO A 72 2.78 -2.58 21.16
CA PRO A 72 3.50 -3.79 21.56
C PRO A 72 3.87 -4.65 20.34
N SER A 73 5.05 -5.28 20.36
CA SER A 73 5.54 -6.14 19.27
C SER A 73 4.58 -7.27 18.89
N SER A 74 3.83 -7.81 19.86
CA SER A 74 2.80 -8.82 19.64
C SER A 74 1.58 -8.31 18.85
N GLU A 75 1.22 -7.04 19.01
CA GLU A 75 0.14 -6.40 18.25
C GLU A 75 0.64 -5.97 16.86
N ALA A 76 1.87 -5.48 16.78
CA ALA A 76 2.54 -5.18 15.50
C ALA A 76 2.58 -6.40 14.57
N GLN A 77 2.86 -7.60 15.11
CA GLN A 77 2.84 -8.84 14.33
C GLN A 77 1.45 -9.15 13.74
N ARG A 78 0.37 -8.98 14.52
CA ARG A 78 -1.01 -9.20 14.04
C ARG A 78 -1.39 -8.28 12.88
N VAL A 79 -0.95 -7.02 12.94
CA VAL A 79 -1.15 -6.04 11.86
C VAL A 79 -0.41 -6.46 10.58
N LEU A 80 0.83 -6.94 10.70
CA LEU A 80 1.61 -7.47 9.57
C LEU A 80 0.96 -8.73 8.97
N ASP A 81 0.51 -9.67 9.80
CA ASP A 81 -0.15 -10.89 9.36
C ASP A 81 -1.45 -10.59 8.59
N ALA A 82 -2.26 -9.66 9.10
CA ALA A 82 -3.46 -9.18 8.43
C ALA A 82 -3.13 -8.50 7.09
N PHE A 83 -2.07 -7.69 7.04
CA PHE A 83 -1.61 -7.02 5.82
C PHE A 83 -1.11 -8.01 4.75
N TRP A 84 -0.44 -9.09 5.14
CA TRP A 84 0.15 -10.07 4.21
C TRP A 84 -0.71 -11.30 3.91
N LYS A 85 -1.88 -11.47 4.57
CA LYS A 85 -2.80 -12.61 4.45
C LYS A 85 -3.13 -13.07 3.01
N GLY A 86 -3.08 -12.18 2.02
CA GLY A 86 -3.37 -12.46 0.61
C GLY A 86 -2.15 -12.74 -0.30
N PHE A 87 -0.95 -12.96 0.25
CA PHE A 87 0.30 -13.15 -0.53
C PHE A 87 0.77 -14.62 -0.61
N LYS A 88 -0.06 -15.58 -0.19
CA LYS A 88 0.20 -17.01 -0.43
C LYS A 88 -0.08 -17.34 -1.90
N ASN A 89 0.88 -17.99 -2.56
CA ASN A 89 0.80 -18.49 -3.94
C ASN A 89 -0.43 -19.40 -4.15
#